data_AF-A0A5C1HXS6-F1
#
_entry.id   AF-A0A5C1HXS6-F1
#
_cell.length_a   1.000
_cell.length_b   1.000
_cell.length_c   1.000
_cell.angle_alpha   90.00
_cell.angle_beta   90.00
_cell.angle_gamma   90.00
#
_symmetry.space_group_name_H-M   'P 1'
#
loop_
_entity.id
_entity.type
_entity.pdbx_description
1 polymer ?
#
loop_
_entity_poly.entity_id
_entity_poly.type
_entity_poly.pdbx_seq_one_letter_code
_entity_poly.pdbx_strand_id
1 'polypeptide(L)' 'MEQQFDATLTGTDSEIDGTAQQITHADYSEAFEFRSIDGTLHLVIAKDQDGEWIRIDGTEPYLSSWIDELAEQAASHA' A
#
# COMPACT_ATOMS: atom_id res chain seq x y z
N MET A 1 11.71 11.98 6.41
CA MET A 1 12.20 10.62 6.64
C MET A 1 11.43 9.76 5.67
N GLU A 2 12.11 9.04 4.80
CA GLU A 2 11.45 8.10 3.88
C GLU A 2 11.09 6.88 4.73
N GLN A 3 9.79 6.72 5.06
CA GLN A 3 9.33 5.60 5.86
C GLN A 3 9.20 4.39 4.94
N GLN A 4 10.08 3.42 5.10
CA GLN A 4 10.05 2.15 4.38
C GLN A 4 10.00 1.01 5.39
N PHE A 5 9.11 0.04 5.15
CA PHE A 5 8.93 -1.11 6.01
C PHE A 5 8.55 -2.35 5.20
N ASP A 6 8.88 -3.52 5.75
CA ASP A 6 8.43 -4.80 5.22
C ASP A 6 6.93 -4.94 5.47
N ALA A 7 6.20 -5.37 4.44
CA ALA A 7 4.75 -5.52 4.50
C ALA A 7 4.34 -6.82 3.83
N THR A 8 3.27 -7.43 4.33
CA THR A 8 2.69 -8.64 3.74
C THR A 8 1.22 -8.39 3.48
N LEU A 9 0.75 -8.68 2.27
CA LEU A 9 -0.65 -8.53 1.87
C LEU A 9 -1.29 -9.90 1.65
N THR A 10 -2.51 -10.08 2.12
CA THR A 10 -3.22 -11.36 2.00
C THR A 10 -3.94 -11.46 0.66
N GLY A 11 -3.46 -12.32 -0.25
CA GLY A 11 -4.18 -12.66 -1.47
C GLY A 11 -5.31 -13.68 -1.23
N THR A 12 -6.11 -13.97 -2.25
CA THR A 12 -7.22 -14.94 -2.14
C THR A 12 -6.73 -16.37 -1.86
N ASP A 13 -5.53 -16.71 -2.35
CA ASP A 13 -4.97 -18.07 -2.27
C ASP A 13 -3.63 -18.12 -1.50
N SER A 14 -2.91 -16.99 -1.39
CA SER A 14 -1.57 -16.93 -0.81
C SER A 14 -1.24 -15.54 -0.28
N GLU A 15 -0.29 -15.48 0.65
CA GLU A 15 0.31 -14.23 1.13
C GLU A 15 1.30 -13.67 0.09
N ILE A 16 1.38 -12.35 0.02
CA ILE A 16 2.24 -11.62 -0.90
C ILE A 16 3.17 -10.74 -0.07
N ASP A 17 4.41 -11.18 0.07
CA ASP A 17 5.45 -10.42 0.75
C ASP A 17 5.99 -9.30 -0.14
N GLY A 18 6.24 -8.15 0.48
CA GLY A 18 6.67 -6.96 -0.21
C GLY A 18 7.28 -5.93 0.71
N THR A 19 7.49 -4.75 0.14
CA THR A 19 8.01 -3.61 0.86
C THR A 19 7.10 -2.43 0.57
N ALA A 20 6.69 -1.74 1.63
CA ALA A 20 5.92 -0.52 1.58
C ALA A 20 6.84 0.69 1.81
N GLN A 21 6.65 1.74 1.02
CA GLN A 21 7.40 2.98 1.12
C GLN A 21 6.44 4.17 1.07
N GLN A 22 6.60 5.11 1.98
CA GLN A 22 5.90 6.39 1.92
C GLN A 22 6.43 7.19 0.74
N ILE A 23 5.53 7.61 -0.13
CA ILE A 23 5.84 8.44 -1.30
C ILE A 23 5.21 9.82 -1.15
N THR A 24 5.79 10.82 -1.83
CA THR A 24 5.16 12.14 -1.94
C THR A 24 4.26 12.16 -3.16
N HIS A 25 3.00 12.55 -2.98
CA HIS A 25 2.05 12.74 -4.07
C HIS A 25 1.57 14.20 -4.10
N ALA A 26 1.31 14.75 -5.28
CA ALA A 26 0.92 16.16 -5.41
C ALA A 26 -0.47 16.44 -4.82
N ASP A 27 -1.42 15.52 -5.04
CA ASP A 27 -2.82 15.67 -4.65
C ASP A 27 -3.17 15.09 -3.27
N TYR A 28 -2.25 14.34 -2.63
CA TYR A 28 -2.54 13.62 -1.38
C TYR A 28 -1.52 13.92 -0.30
N SER A 29 -2.02 14.09 0.93
CA SER A 29 -1.20 14.40 2.11
C SER A 29 -0.33 13.21 2.53
N GLU A 30 -0.85 11.99 2.38
CA GLU A 30 -0.17 10.74 2.72
C GLU A 30 -0.39 9.74 1.59
N ALA A 31 0.69 9.11 1.11
CA ALA A 31 0.63 8.08 0.10
C ALA A 31 1.71 7.03 0.35
N PHE A 32 1.38 5.78 0.05
CA PHE A 32 2.27 4.63 0.19
C PHE A 32 2.27 3.81 -1.09
N GLU A 33 3.47 3.39 -1.49
CA GLU A 33 3.71 2.44 -2.56
C GLU A 33 4.14 1.11 -1.95
N PHE A 34 3.42 0.05 -2.26
CA PHE A 34 3.79 -1.33 -1.99
C PHE A 34 4.29 -2.01 -3.25
N ARG A 35 5.42 -2.71 -3.15
CA ARG A 35 5.94 -3.58 -4.21
C ARG A 35 6.24 -4.96 -3.64
N SER A 36 5.70 -6.00 -4.26
CA SER A 36 6.02 -7.38 -3.88
C SER A 36 7.45 -7.73 -4.24
N ILE A 37 8.05 -8.61 -3.44
CA ILE A 37 9.43 -9.09 -3.65
C ILE A 37 9.51 -9.89 -4.96
N ASP A 38 8.45 -10.64 -5.28
CA ASP A 38 8.34 -11.45 -6.50
C ASP A 38 7.99 -10.61 -7.76
N GLY A 39 7.72 -9.30 -7.59
CA GLY A 39 7.42 -8.39 -8.70
C GLY A 39 6.03 -8.58 -9.33
N THR A 40 5.19 -9.40 -8.73
CA THR A 40 3.83 -9.74 -9.18
C THR A 40 2.76 -8.74 -8.77
N LEU A 41 3.00 -7.96 -7.71
CA LEU A 41 2.05 -6.99 -7.18
C LEU A 41 2.73 -5.66 -6.95
N HIS A 42 2.14 -4.62 -7.50
CA HIS A 42 2.40 -3.23 -7.18
C HIS A 42 1.10 -2.57 -6.79
N LEU A 43 1.09 -1.82 -5.70
CA LEU A 43 -0.09 -1.15 -5.19
C LEU A 43 0.30 0.23 -4.67
N VAL A 44 -0.39 1.27 -5.13
CA VAL A 44 -0.22 2.61 -4.56
C VAL A 44 -1.53 3.05 -3.94
N ILE A 45 -1.46 3.35 -2.65
CA ILE A 45 -2.59 3.90 -1.89
C ILE A 45 -2.30 5.33 -1.47
N ALA A 46 -3.34 6.13 -1.35
CA ALA A 46 -3.26 7.47 -0.82
C ALA A 46 -4.45 7.76 0.08
N LYS A 47 -4.25 8.67 1.02
CA LYS A 47 -5.27 9.11 1.96
C LYS A 47 -6.00 10.31 1.37
N ASP A 48 -7.28 10.15 1.12
CA ASP A 48 -8.14 11.20 0.55
C ASP A 48 -8.48 12.29 1.58
N GLN A 49 -9.22 13.32 1.15
CA GLN A 49 -9.59 14.47 1.97
C GLN A 49 -10.49 14.10 3.15
N ASP A 50 -11.29 13.04 3.02
CA ASP A 50 -12.10 12.46 4.09
C ASP A 50 -11.29 11.59 5.07
N GLY A 51 -10.00 11.37 4.80
CA GLY A 51 -9.11 10.56 5.63
C GLY A 51 -9.19 9.05 5.35
N GLU A 52 -9.97 8.63 4.36
CA GLU A 52 -10.07 7.26 3.87
C GLU A 52 -8.88 6.92 2.96
N TRP A 53 -8.37 5.70 3.07
CA TRP A 53 -7.33 5.20 2.17
C TRP A 53 -7.99 4.68 0.89
N ILE A 54 -7.47 5.13 -0.26
CA ILE A 54 -7.94 4.73 -1.59
C ILE A 54 -6.78 4.26 -2.45
N ARG A 55 -7.05 3.34 -3.37
CA ARG A 55 -6.07 2.95 -4.40
C ARG A 55 -6.02 4.03 -5.47
N ILE A 56 -4.80 4.45 -5.82
CA ILE A 56 -4.55 5.45 -6.86
C ILE A 56 -3.74 4.91 -8.05
N ASP A 57 -2.96 3.84 -7.84
CA ASP A 57 -2.21 3.16 -8.90
C ASP A 57 -1.92 1.68 -8.51
N GLY A 58 -1.31 0.91 -9.41
CA GLY A 58 -0.89 -0.47 -9.16
C GLY A 58 -1.33 -1.47 -10.22
N THR A 59 -0.91 -2.72 -10.06
CA THR A 59 -1.16 -3.84 -10.97
C THR A 59 -2.55 -4.47 -10.80
N GLU A 60 -2.97 -5.23 -11.82
CA GLU A 60 -4.17 -6.07 -11.80
C GLU A 60 -3.79 -7.56 -11.79
N PRO A 61 -4.55 -8.45 -11.13
CA PRO A 61 -5.82 -8.21 -10.44
C PRO A 61 -5.65 -7.48 -9.10
N TYR A 62 -6.71 -6.83 -8.64
CA TYR A 62 -6.73 -6.02 -7.43
C TYR A 62 -7.79 -6.53 -6.43
N LEU A 63 -7.44 -6.52 -5.14
CA LEU A 63 -8.33 -6.80 -4.02
C LEU A 63 -8.44 -5.56 -3.13
N SER A 64 -9.67 -5.18 -2.79
CA SER A 64 -9.90 -3.99 -1.96
C SER A 64 -9.37 -4.12 -0.53
N SER A 65 -9.34 -5.35 0.01
CA SER A 65 -8.78 -5.62 1.33
C SER A 65 -7.31 -5.21 1.47
N TRP A 66 -6.55 -5.20 0.36
CA TRP A 66 -5.15 -4.81 0.39
C TRP A 66 -4.95 -3.34 0.78
N ILE A 67 -5.92 -2.46 0.52
CA ILE A 67 -5.84 -1.08 0.98
C ILE A 67 -5.86 -1.05 2.51
N ASP A 68 -6.88 -1.68 3.10
CA ASP A 68 -7.05 -1.71 4.55
C ASP A 68 -5.83 -2.34 5.23
N GLU A 69 -5.37 -3.49 4.73
CA GLU A 69 -4.20 -4.19 5.27
C GLU A 69 -2.92 -3.34 5.20
N LEU A 70 -2.67 -2.66 4.08
CA LEU A 70 -1.49 -1.81 3.92
C LEU A 70 -1.57 -0.57 4.81
N ALA A 71 -2.76 0.04 4.92
CA ALA A 71 -3.01 1.19 5.77
C ALA A 71 -2.81 0.88 7.26
N GLU A 72 -3.28 -0.29 7.72
CA GLU A 72 -3.08 -0.75 9.10
C GLU A 72 -1.59 -0.98 9.43
N GLN A 73 -0.85 -1.57 8.50
CA GLN A 73 0.60 -1.77 8.65
C GLN A 73 1.36 -0.43 8.65
N ALA A 74 0.99 0.49 7.76
CA ALA A 74 1.55 1.84 7.73
C ALA A 74 1.31 2.60 9.04
N ALA A 75 0.10 2.51 9.60
CA ALA A 75 -0.22 3.13 10.90
C ALA A 75 0.55 2.51 12.08
N SER A 76 0.94 1.23 11.98
CA SER A 76 1.72 0.54 13.00
C SER A 76 3.22 0.86 12.94
N HIS A 77 3.70 1.37 11.81
CA HIS A 77 5.11 1.72 11.54
C HIS A 77 5.38 3.24 11.49
N ALA A 78 4.35 4.08 11.59
CA ALA A 78 4.42 5.54 11.63
C ALA A 78 4.63 6.11 13.05
#